data_AF-A0A5B9MQ58-F1
#
_entry.id   AF-A0A5B9MQ58-F1
#
_cell.length_a   1.000
_cell.length_b   1.000
_cell.length_c   1.000
_cell.angle_alpha   90.00
_cell.angle_beta   90.00
_cell.angle_gamma   90.00
#
_symmetry.space_group_name_H-M   'P 1'
#
loop_
_entity.id
_entity.type
_entity.pdbx_description
1 polymer ?
#
loop_
_entity_poly.entity_id
_entity_poly.type
_entity_poly.pdbx_seq_one_letter_code
_entity_poly.pdbx_strand_id
1 'polypeptide(L)'
;MPISCPLSIRSPSTDDFREFDYAVMRHAFETHKNLGRLADESVCQNYFAQHLRESRFRVHREIPIDVLYETFHKQYLVDMVINHFGVYEVKMASELTMEHEMQLLNYLLLLDVSRGKLINFRPQSVQFKFVNAPARRETRKQFKVSVDRWTDQSCLRSKTLGVLRDWGTGLALPLYTQAATHFLGGELHAIRNVPMDRDGHPLGRQRFHMTSENEAFRITALTKGLDEYRSSLRKLLRHSALTAIH
;
A
#
# COMPACT_ATOMS: atom_id res chain seq x y z
N MET A 1 3.82 12.80 15.12
CA MET A 1 4.22 11.49 14.57
C MET A 1 3.98 11.51 13.07
N PRO A 2 4.89 10.98 12.24
CA PRO A 2 4.75 11.01 10.78
C PRO A 2 3.65 10.07 10.25
N ILE A 3 3.19 9.13 11.07
CA ILE A 3 2.02 8.29 10.77
C ILE A 3 1.08 8.37 11.96
N SER A 4 -0.16 8.78 11.75
CA SER A 4 -1.18 8.92 12.81
C SER A 4 -2.50 8.27 12.44
N CYS A 5 -3.17 7.75 13.46
CA CYS A 5 -4.53 7.22 13.39
C CYS A 5 -5.26 7.77 14.62
N PRO A 6 -6.50 8.30 14.49
CA PRO A 6 -7.25 8.81 15.63
C PRO A 6 -7.69 7.69 16.59
N LEU A 7 -7.67 6.44 16.13
CA LEU A 7 -8.02 5.27 16.91
C LEU A 7 -6.76 4.62 17.49
N SER A 8 -6.72 4.41 18.80
CA SER A 8 -5.71 3.57 19.43
C SER A 8 -6.03 2.10 19.14
N ILE A 9 -5.14 1.41 18.41
CA ILE A 9 -5.32 0.02 18.01
C ILE A 9 -4.21 -0.82 18.63
N ARG A 10 -4.57 -1.77 19.48
CA ARG A 10 -3.61 -2.71 20.10
C ARG A 10 -3.24 -3.80 19.09
N SER A 11 -1.98 -4.18 19.03
CA SER A 11 -1.57 -5.38 18.30
C SER A 11 -1.94 -6.64 19.11
N PRO A 12 -2.74 -7.57 18.56
CA PRO A 12 -3.12 -8.79 19.26
C PRO A 12 -2.03 -9.88 19.20
N SER A 13 -2.10 -10.83 20.14
CA SER A 13 -1.39 -12.10 20.02
C SER A 13 -2.00 -12.94 18.89
N THR A 14 -1.33 -14.04 18.51
CA THR A 14 -1.90 -14.98 17.53
C THR A 14 -3.21 -15.58 18.01
N ASP A 15 -3.23 -16.02 19.27
CA ASP A 15 -4.34 -16.79 19.81
C ASP A 15 -5.52 -15.88 20.13
N ASP A 16 -5.25 -14.70 20.72
CA ASP A 16 -6.26 -13.66 20.97
C ASP A 16 -6.97 -13.28 19.67
N PHE A 17 -6.22 -13.08 18.58
CA PHE A 17 -6.80 -12.71 17.30
C PHE A 17 -7.64 -13.84 16.71
N ARG A 18 -7.19 -15.10 16.82
CA ARG A 18 -7.93 -16.26 16.30
C ARG A 18 -9.26 -16.49 17.01
N GLU A 19 -9.25 -16.43 18.35
CA GLU A 19 -10.47 -16.61 19.15
C GLU A 19 -11.50 -15.53 18.83
N PHE A 20 -11.05 -14.27 18.82
CA PHE A 20 -11.88 -13.13 18.49
C PHE A 20 -12.42 -13.19 17.05
N ASP A 21 -11.55 -13.52 16.10
CA ASP A 21 -11.91 -13.61 14.70
C ASP A 21 -12.97 -14.70 14.45
N TYR A 22 -12.92 -15.81 15.18
CA TYR A 22 -13.97 -16.82 15.12
C TYR A 22 -15.35 -16.23 15.46
N ALA A 23 -15.42 -15.34 16.45
CA ALA A 23 -16.67 -14.65 16.79
C ALA A 23 -17.12 -13.68 15.67
N VAL A 24 -16.20 -12.87 15.14
CA VAL A 24 -16.48 -11.93 14.03
C VAL A 24 -16.94 -12.66 12.77
N MET A 25 -16.31 -13.78 12.43
CA MET A 25 -16.63 -14.54 11.22
C MET A 25 -18.04 -15.15 11.25
N ARG A 26 -18.56 -15.52 12.43
CA ARG A 26 -19.97 -15.94 12.56
C ARG A 26 -20.92 -14.87 12.01
N HIS A 27 -20.68 -13.62 12.39
CA HIS A 27 -21.45 -12.47 11.88
C HIS A 27 -21.23 -12.19 10.39
N ALA A 28 -20.04 -12.49 9.85
CA ALA A 28 -19.80 -12.41 8.41
C ALA A 28 -20.63 -13.45 7.65
N PHE A 29 -20.66 -14.70 8.11
CA PHE A 29 -21.49 -15.74 7.48
C PHE A 29 -22.99 -15.40 7.57
N GLU A 30 -23.46 -14.88 8.70
CA GLU A 30 -24.84 -14.41 8.85
C GLU A 30 -25.15 -13.22 7.93
N THR A 31 -24.22 -12.28 7.78
CA THR A 31 -24.34 -11.17 6.83
C THR A 31 -24.50 -11.68 5.41
N HIS A 32 -23.65 -12.61 4.97
CA HIS A 32 -23.75 -13.21 3.64
C HIS A 32 -25.08 -13.94 3.44
N LYS A 33 -25.54 -14.69 4.44
CA LYS A 33 -26.82 -15.41 4.42
C LYS A 33 -28.01 -14.47 4.28
N ASN A 34 -28.02 -13.36 5.00
CA ASN A 34 -29.17 -12.46 5.09
C ASN A 34 -29.19 -11.40 3.99
N LEU A 35 -28.05 -10.77 3.70
CA LEU A 35 -27.93 -9.72 2.68
C LEU A 35 -27.74 -10.30 1.26
N GLY A 36 -27.18 -11.50 1.17
CA GLY A 36 -26.76 -12.09 -0.10
C GLY A 36 -25.48 -11.45 -0.65
N ARG A 37 -25.16 -11.81 -1.89
CA ARG A 37 -23.86 -11.52 -2.53
C ARG A 37 -23.88 -10.42 -3.60
N LEU A 38 -25.04 -9.79 -3.82
CA LEU A 38 -25.24 -8.84 -4.91
C LEU A 38 -25.14 -7.37 -4.48
N ALA A 39 -25.06 -7.10 -3.18
CA ALA A 39 -24.90 -5.75 -2.65
C ALA A 39 -23.59 -5.09 -3.12
N ASP A 40 -23.58 -3.75 -3.09
CA ASP A 40 -22.35 -2.97 -3.23
C ASP A 40 -21.50 -3.07 -1.97
N GLU A 41 -20.20 -2.79 -2.09
CA GLU A 41 -19.23 -2.93 -1.00
C GLU A 41 -19.61 -2.08 0.21
N SER A 42 -19.99 -0.82 -0.01
CA SER A 42 -20.41 0.09 1.07
C SER A 42 -21.67 -0.40 1.79
N VAL A 43 -22.65 -0.95 1.06
CA VAL A 43 -23.88 -1.53 1.62
C VAL A 43 -23.55 -2.77 2.47
N CYS A 44 -22.68 -3.64 1.96
CA CYS A 44 -22.23 -4.83 2.68
C CYS A 44 -21.46 -4.45 3.96
N GLN A 45 -20.53 -3.50 3.88
CA GLN A 45 -19.81 -2.97 5.04
C GLN A 45 -20.76 -2.35 6.08
N ASN A 46 -21.76 -1.56 5.65
CA ASN A 46 -22.77 -0.96 6.52
C ASN A 46 -23.55 -2.05 7.27
N TYR A 47 -24.07 -3.04 6.54
CA TYR A 47 -24.85 -4.13 7.10
C TYR A 47 -24.04 -4.96 8.10
N PHE A 48 -22.84 -5.38 7.71
CA PHE A 48 -21.97 -6.19 8.56
C PHE A 48 -21.62 -5.47 9.87
N ALA A 49 -21.28 -4.18 9.78
CA ALA A 49 -20.97 -3.38 10.96
C ALA A 49 -22.17 -3.16 11.88
N GLN A 50 -23.38 -2.99 11.33
CA GLN A 50 -24.60 -2.93 12.13
C GLN A 50 -24.83 -4.24 12.88
N HIS A 51 -24.74 -5.37 12.18
CA HIS A 51 -24.93 -6.71 12.76
C HIS A 51 -23.95 -7.01 13.90
N LEU A 52 -22.68 -6.61 13.73
CA LEU A 52 -21.67 -6.69 14.78
C LEU A 52 -22.00 -5.78 15.99
N ARG A 53 -22.47 -4.54 15.76
CA ARG A 53 -22.83 -3.62 16.84
C ARG A 53 -24.02 -4.12 17.67
N GLU A 54 -25.02 -4.70 17.02
CA GLU A 54 -26.15 -5.36 17.69
C GLU A 54 -25.68 -6.50 18.60
N SER A 55 -24.57 -7.15 18.22
CA SER A 55 -23.87 -8.17 18.99
C SER A 55 -22.84 -7.61 19.98
N ARG A 56 -22.94 -6.31 20.30
CA ARG A 56 -22.11 -5.56 21.27
C ARG A 56 -20.62 -5.43 20.92
N PHE A 57 -20.22 -5.65 19.66
CA PHE A 57 -18.88 -5.30 19.21
C PHE A 57 -18.75 -3.78 19.03
N ARG A 58 -17.57 -3.23 19.37
CA ARG A 58 -17.19 -1.85 19.08
C ARG A 58 -16.63 -1.79 17.67
N VAL A 59 -17.45 -1.34 16.71
CA VAL A 59 -17.05 -1.27 15.30
C VAL A 59 -16.79 0.17 14.89
N HIS A 60 -15.54 0.45 14.56
CA HIS A 60 -15.10 1.67 13.88
C HIS A 60 -15.02 1.39 12.38
N ARG A 61 -15.40 2.37 11.57
CA ARG A 61 -15.40 2.26 10.11
C ARG A 61 -14.70 3.44 9.47
N GLU A 62 -14.16 3.19 8.28
CA GLU A 62 -13.49 4.20 7.45
C GLU A 62 -12.45 4.99 8.26
N ILE A 63 -11.60 4.25 9.00
CA ILE A 63 -10.67 4.85 9.95
C ILE A 63 -9.51 5.47 9.15
N PRO A 64 -9.28 6.79 9.26
CA PRO A 64 -8.20 7.42 8.54
C PRO A 64 -6.84 7.08 9.15
N ILE A 65 -5.88 6.84 8.27
CA ILE A 65 -4.45 6.80 8.58
C ILE A 65 -3.78 7.91 7.79
N ASP A 66 -3.28 8.92 8.49
CA ASP A 66 -2.52 10.00 7.88
C ASP A 66 -1.04 9.67 7.88
N VAL A 67 -0.42 9.77 6.71
CA VAL A 67 1.02 9.60 6.48
C VAL A 67 1.59 10.93 6.01
N LEU A 68 2.45 11.52 6.84
CA LEU A 68 3.04 12.83 6.64
C LEU A 68 4.56 12.73 6.60
N TYR A 69 5.19 13.55 5.76
CA TYR A 69 6.62 13.82 5.79
C TYR A 69 6.86 15.21 5.19
N GLU A 70 7.38 16.13 5.99
CA GLU A 70 7.50 17.55 5.62
C GLU A 70 6.18 18.09 5.04
N THR A 71 6.16 18.49 3.75
CA THR A 71 4.97 18.99 3.04
C THR A 71 4.14 17.91 2.35
N PHE A 72 4.59 16.65 2.34
CA PHE A 72 3.85 15.55 1.74
C PHE A 72 2.82 15.00 2.73
N HIS A 73 1.60 14.77 2.24
CA HIS A 73 0.52 14.14 2.99
C HIS A 73 -0.20 13.12 2.11
N LYS A 74 -0.43 11.93 2.66
CA LYS A 74 -1.32 10.93 2.10
C LYS A 74 -2.21 10.35 3.18
N GLN A 75 -3.51 10.29 2.89
CA GLN A 75 -4.47 9.60 3.74
C GLN A 75 -4.84 8.24 3.14
N TYR A 76 -4.93 7.24 4.01
CA TYR A 76 -5.55 5.94 3.73
C TYR A 76 -6.79 5.79 4.59
N LEU A 77 -7.75 5.01 4.11
CA LEU A 77 -8.96 4.64 4.88
C LEU A 77 -8.96 3.13 5.07
N VAL A 78 -9.05 2.69 6.32
CA VAL A 78 -9.23 1.29 6.69
C VAL A 78 -10.72 1.03 6.81
N ASP A 79 -11.22 -0.04 6.19
CA ASP A 79 -12.64 -0.35 6.18
C ASP A 79 -13.21 -0.49 7.59
N MET A 80 -12.60 -1.33 8.43
CA MET A 80 -13.07 -1.59 9.79
C MET A 80 -11.97 -1.91 10.79
N VAL A 81 -12.20 -1.43 12.01
CA VAL A 81 -11.50 -1.86 13.21
C VAL A 81 -12.52 -2.25 14.27
N ILE A 82 -12.43 -3.50 14.72
CA ILE A 82 -13.36 -4.07 15.70
C ILE A 82 -12.64 -4.23 17.04
N ASN A 83 -13.28 -3.76 18.12
CA ASN A 83 -12.81 -3.80 19.50
C ASN A 83 -11.40 -3.21 19.71
N HIS A 84 -11.00 -2.21 18.91
CA HIS A 84 -9.68 -1.56 19.00
C HIS A 84 -8.48 -2.50 18.79
N PHE A 85 -8.65 -3.65 18.13
CA PHE A 85 -7.50 -4.52 17.78
C PHE A 85 -7.68 -5.32 16.49
N GLY A 86 -8.91 -5.68 16.12
CA GLY A 86 -9.15 -6.47 14.93
C GLY A 86 -9.29 -5.61 13.68
N VAL A 87 -8.31 -5.65 12.78
CA VAL A 87 -8.34 -4.92 11.50
C VAL A 87 -8.93 -5.81 10.42
N TYR A 88 -9.98 -5.32 9.76
CA TYR A 88 -10.70 -6.04 8.71
C TYR A 88 -10.83 -5.19 7.46
N GLU A 89 -10.58 -5.81 6.32
CA GLU A 89 -10.76 -5.24 5.00
C GLU A 89 -11.83 -6.06 4.26
N VAL A 90 -12.86 -5.39 3.75
CA VAL A 90 -14.04 -6.00 3.13
C VAL A 90 -13.96 -5.82 1.62
N LYS A 91 -14.36 -6.85 0.87
CA LYS A 91 -14.41 -6.81 -0.59
C LYS A 91 -15.71 -7.36 -1.13
N MET A 92 -16.11 -6.82 -2.28
CA MET A 92 -17.17 -7.37 -3.14
C MET A 92 -16.65 -7.77 -4.53
N ALA A 93 -15.50 -8.45 -4.57
CA ALA A 93 -14.78 -8.85 -5.79
C ALA A 93 -15.07 -10.32 -6.17
N SER A 94 -14.91 -10.69 -7.45
CA SER A 94 -15.09 -12.09 -7.88
C SER A 94 -14.23 -13.08 -7.08
N GLU A 95 -13.02 -12.66 -6.71
CA GLU A 95 -12.10 -13.41 -5.86
C GLU A 95 -11.16 -12.48 -5.08
N LEU A 96 -10.50 -13.02 -4.06
CA LEU A 96 -9.43 -12.30 -3.36
C LEU A 96 -8.12 -12.37 -4.16
N THR A 97 -7.54 -11.21 -4.47
CA THR A 97 -6.30 -11.08 -5.21
C THR A 97 -5.12 -10.77 -4.28
N MET A 98 -3.90 -10.88 -4.82
CA MET A 98 -2.68 -10.44 -4.13
C MET A 98 -2.69 -8.94 -3.84
N GLU A 99 -3.36 -8.13 -4.68
CA GLU A 99 -3.48 -6.69 -4.47
C GLU A 99 -4.28 -6.37 -3.19
N HIS A 100 -5.38 -7.09 -2.95
CA HIS A 100 -6.15 -6.95 -1.71
C HIS A 100 -5.31 -7.30 -0.47
N GLU A 101 -4.49 -8.36 -0.56
CA GLU A 101 -3.59 -8.74 0.53
C GLU A 101 -2.53 -7.67 0.79
N MET A 102 -1.94 -7.11 -0.27
CA MET A 102 -0.95 -6.05 -0.16
C MET A 102 -1.54 -4.74 0.37
N GLN A 103 -2.80 -4.44 0.04
CA GLN A 103 -3.53 -3.31 0.62
C GLN A 103 -3.67 -3.47 2.14
N LEU A 104 -4.19 -4.62 2.60
CA LEU A 104 -4.34 -4.88 4.04
C LEU A 104 -2.98 -4.93 4.74
N LEU A 105 -1.97 -5.58 4.15
CA LEU A 105 -0.61 -5.61 4.69
C LEU A 105 -0.06 -4.19 4.90
N ASN A 106 -0.28 -3.30 3.94
CA ASN A 106 0.13 -1.91 4.06
C ASN A 106 -0.57 -1.20 5.24
N TYR A 107 -1.88 -1.40 5.44
CA TYR A 107 -2.59 -0.84 6.59
C TYR A 107 -2.04 -1.35 7.92
N LEU A 108 -1.80 -2.66 8.02
CA LEU A 108 -1.22 -3.28 9.22
C LEU A 108 0.15 -2.68 9.56
N LEU A 109 1.03 -2.51 8.55
CA LEU A 109 2.36 -1.93 8.73
C LEU A 109 2.32 -0.43 9.09
N LEU A 110 1.36 0.33 8.57
CA LEU A 110 1.15 1.73 8.91
C LEU A 110 0.67 1.88 10.36
N LEU A 111 -0.30 1.05 10.78
CA LEU A 111 -0.85 1.01 12.13
C LEU A 111 0.09 0.37 13.15
N ASP A 112 1.19 -0.26 12.71
CA ASP A 112 2.09 -1.07 13.54
C ASP A 112 1.38 -2.25 14.25
N VAL A 113 0.40 -2.85 13.57
CA VAL A 113 -0.39 -4.00 14.03
C VAL A 113 0.03 -5.24 13.26
N SER A 114 0.11 -6.39 13.94
CA SER A 114 0.71 -7.60 13.34
C SER A 114 -0.24 -8.43 12.50
N ARG A 115 -1.56 -8.24 12.61
CA ARG A 115 -2.55 -9.19 12.09
C ARG A 115 -3.84 -8.47 11.67
N GLY A 116 -4.42 -8.94 10.59
CA GLY A 116 -5.73 -8.53 10.11
C GLY A 116 -6.35 -9.59 9.22
N LYS A 117 -7.55 -9.32 8.72
CA LYS A 117 -8.26 -10.26 7.85
C LYS A 117 -8.97 -9.59 6.68
N LEU A 118 -8.84 -10.21 5.51
CA LEU A 118 -9.66 -9.94 4.34
C LEU A 118 -10.93 -10.77 4.40
N ILE A 119 -12.07 -10.16 4.07
CA ILE A 119 -13.35 -10.83 3.91
C ILE A 119 -13.95 -10.42 2.57
N ASN A 120 -14.33 -11.39 1.75
CA ASN A 120 -15.00 -11.16 0.47
C ASN A 120 -16.37 -11.83 0.46
N PHE A 121 -17.42 -11.01 0.27
CA PHE A 121 -18.81 -11.44 0.35
C PHE A 121 -19.46 -11.70 -1.02
N ARG A 122 -18.79 -11.38 -2.13
CA ARG A 122 -19.30 -11.60 -3.50
C ARG A 122 -19.36 -13.08 -3.95
N PRO A 123 -18.46 -13.98 -3.54
CA PRO A 123 -18.51 -15.38 -3.96
C PRO A 123 -19.73 -16.12 -3.39
N GLN A 124 -19.96 -17.36 -3.85
CA GLN A 124 -21.11 -18.17 -3.40
C GLN A 124 -21.06 -18.48 -1.90
N SER A 125 -19.87 -18.53 -1.32
CA SER A 125 -19.62 -18.57 0.12
C SER A 125 -18.63 -17.46 0.49
N VAL A 126 -18.64 -17.04 1.75
CA VAL A 126 -17.68 -16.04 2.24
C VAL A 126 -16.26 -16.55 2.04
N GLN A 127 -15.47 -15.83 1.24
CA GLN A 127 -14.02 -16.02 1.14
C GLN A 127 -13.33 -15.16 2.18
N PHE A 128 -12.24 -15.65 2.76
CA PHE A 128 -11.45 -14.87 3.71
C PHE A 128 -9.98 -15.25 3.67
N LYS A 129 -9.11 -14.31 4.04
CA LYS A 129 -7.66 -14.53 4.11
C LYS A 129 -7.05 -13.80 5.30
N PHE A 130 -6.24 -14.51 6.08
CA PHE A 130 -5.44 -13.91 7.14
C PHE A 130 -4.21 -13.23 6.54
N VAL A 131 -3.91 -12.02 7.02
CA VAL A 131 -2.72 -11.27 6.61
C VAL A 131 -1.89 -10.97 7.85
N ASN A 132 -0.60 -11.29 7.78
CA ASN A 132 0.34 -11.13 8.88
C ASN A 132 1.42 -10.11 8.51
N ALA A 133 1.65 -9.16 9.40
CA ALA A 133 2.63 -8.08 9.29
C ALA A 133 3.61 -8.15 10.49
N PRO A 134 4.52 -9.13 10.54
CA PRO A 134 5.37 -9.35 11.71
C PRO A 134 6.39 -8.22 11.94
N ALA A 135 6.74 -7.47 10.89
CA ALA A 135 7.74 -6.41 10.95
C ALA A 135 7.18 -5.15 11.63
N ARG A 136 7.72 -4.83 12.81
CA ARG A 136 7.39 -3.61 13.55
C ARG A 136 8.05 -2.38 12.94
N ARG A 137 7.45 -1.22 13.16
CA ARG A 137 7.95 0.08 12.69
C ARG A 137 9.42 0.28 13.03
N GLU A 138 9.83 -0.04 14.25
CA GLU A 138 11.21 0.11 14.70
C GLU A 138 12.19 -0.74 13.86
N THR A 139 11.87 -2.02 13.63
CA THR A 139 12.70 -2.89 12.80
C THR A 139 12.74 -2.42 11.34
N ARG A 140 11.62 -1.89 10.81
CA ARG A 140 11.57 -1.40 9.42
C ARG A 140 12.44 -0.16 9.18
N LYS A 141 12.82 0.57 10.22
CA LYS A 141 13.77 1.70 10.16
C LYS A 141 15.23 1.26 10.21
N GLN A 142 15.51 0.00 10.52
CA GLN A 142 16.85 -0.56 10.53
C GLN A 142 17.20 -1.04 9.11
N PHE A 143 17.83 -0.18 8.33
CA PHE A 143 18.27 -0.50 6.97
C PHE A 143 19.69 0.05 6.69
N LYS A 144 20.33 -0.53 5.69
CA LYS A 144 21.62 -0.06 5.15
C LYS A 144 21.39 0.59 3.80
N VAL A 145 22.23 1.57 3.48
CA VAL A 145 22.17 2.31 2.22
C VAL A 145 23.48 2.07 1.47
N SER A 146 23.39 1.64 0.22
CA SER A 146 24.50 1.66 -0.73
C SER A 146 24.19 2.68 -1.82
N VAL A 147 25.18 3.51 -2.13
CA VAL A 147 25.09 4.57 -3.15
C VAL A 147 26.20 4.41 -4.19
N ASP A 148 26.82 3.23 -4.30
CA ASP A 148 28.01 2.98 -5.10
C ASP A 148 27.84 3.31 -6.59
N ARG A 149 26.59 3.35 -7.07
CA ARG A 149 26.22 3.65 -8.45
C ARG A 149 25.23 4.82 -8.57
N TRP A 150 25.05 5.59 -7.50
CA TRP A 150 24.12 6.72 -7.48
C TRP A 150 24.76 7.95 -8.11
N THR A 151 24.16 8.48 -9.17
CA THR A 151 24.68 9.66 -9.88
C THR A 151 23.71 10.84 -9.93
N ASP A 152 22.44 10.64 -9.57
CA ASP A 152 21.44 11.72 -9.50
C ASP A 152 21.88 12.83 -8.53
N GLN A 153 21.81 14.07 -9.01
CA GLN A 153 22.13 15.28 -8.25
C GLN A 153 20.88 16.00 -7.71
N SER A 154 19.68 15.48 -7.99
CA SER A 154 18.43 16.03 -7.49
C SER A 154 18.26 15.79 -5.97
N CYS A 155 17.13 16.27 -5.43
CA CYS A 155 16.76 16.00 -4.05
C CYS A 155 16.25 14.57 -3.81
N LEU A 156 16.08 13.76 -4.86
CA LEU A 156 15.45 12.43 -4.78
C LEU A 156 16.08 11.56 -3.69
N ARG A 157 17.43 11.49 -3.64
CA ARG A 157 18.12 10.66 -2.65
C ARG A 157 17.85 11.13 -1.23
N SER A 158 18.07 12.41 -0.95
CA SER A 158 17.94 12.94 0.41
C SER A 158 16.50 12.83 0.91
N LYS A 159 15.52 13.13 0.06
CA LYS A 159 14.09 13.03 0.39
C LYS A 159 13.64 11.58 0.57
N THR A 160 14.05 10.67 -0.32
CA THR A 160 13.73 9.24 -0.16
C THR A 160 14.33 8.67 1.11
N LEU A 161 15.59 9.01 1.45
CA LEU A 161 16.21 8.56 2.70
C LEU A 161 15.53 9.14 3.94
N GLY A 162 15.10 10.41 3.90
CA GLY A 162 14.31 11.02 4.96
C GLY A 162 12.99 10.27 5.19
N VAL A 163 12.24 10.05 4.10
CA VAL A 163 11.02 9.25 4.10
C VAL A 163 11.24 7.85 4.69
N LEU A 164 12.30 7.15 4.28
CA LEU A 164 12.61 5.81 4.80
C LEU A 164 12.97 5.81 6.29
N ARG A 165 13.64 6.85 6.79
CA ARG A 165 13.95 7.00 8.23
C ARG A 165 12.69 7.29 9.06
N ASP A 166 11.73 8.00 8.50
CA ASP A 166 10.48 8.35 9.19
C ASP A 166 9.44 7.24 9.15
N TRP A 167 9.19 6.67 7.98
CA TRP A 167 8.13 5.69 7.76
C TRP A 167 8.62 4.23 7.88
N GLY A 168 9.92 3.99 7.75
CA GLY A 168 10.51 2.66 7.60
C GLY A 168 10.35 2.09 6.18
N THR A 169 10.96 0.95 5.92
CA THR A 169 10.82 0.17 4.67
C THR A 169 9.55 -0.70 4.66
N GLY A 170 9.23 -1.35 3.54
CA GLY A 170 8.19 -2.40 3.47
C GLY A 170 6.74 -1.95 3.28
N LEU A 171 6.46 -0.64 3.35
CA LEU A 171 5.16 -0.07 2.93
C LEU A 171 4.95 -0.17 1.41
N ALA A 172 3.73 0.12 0.95
CA ALA A 172 3.36 0.06 -0.46
C ALA A 172 4.23 0.98 -1.33
N LEU A 173 4.79 0.45 -2.42
CA LEU A 173 5.63 1.22 -3.37
C LEU A 173 5.01 2.53 -3.86
N PRO A 174 3.70 2.59 -4.20
CA PRO A 174 3.06 3.85 -4.59
C PRO A 174 3.20 4.97 -3.54
N LEU A 175 3.29 4.66 -2.25
CA LEU A 175 3.50 5.66 -1.19
C LEU A 175 4.85 6.38 -1.37
N TYR A 176 5.93 5.62 -1.50
CA TYR A 176 7.27 6.18 -1.69
C TYR A 176 7.39 6.92 -3.02
N THR A 177 6.82 6.36 -4.09
CA THR A 177 6.86 6.99 -5.43
C THR A 177 6.10 8.32 -5.43
N GLN A 178 4.93 8.39 -4.78
CA GLN A 178 4.18 9.63 -4.64
C GLN A 178 4.93 10.67 -3.81
N ALA A 179 5.56 10.26 -2.70
CA ALA A 179 6.39 11.14 -1.89
C ALA A 179 7.58 11.70 -2.69
N ALA A 180 8.32 10.84 -3.39
CA ALA A 180 9.41 11.27 -4.26
C ALA A 180 8.95 12.23 -5.36
N THR A 181 7.83 11.91 -6.02
CA THR A 181 7.23 12.76 -7.07
C THR A 181 6.83 14.12 -6.52
N HIS A 182 6.25 14.18 -5.31
CA HIS A 182 5.90 15.43 -4.64
C HIS A 182 7.13 16.34 -4.46
N PHE A 183 8.24 15.81 -3.95
CA PHE A 183 9.45 16.60 -3.73
C PHE A 183 10.20 17.00 -5.01
N LEU A 184 9.90 16.33 -6.12
CA LEU A 184 10.43 16.66 -7.45
C LEU A 184 9.52 17.65 -8.22
N GLY A 185 8.61 18.34 -7.53
CA GLY A 185 7.74 19.36 -8.12
C GLY A 185 6.32 18.89 -8.44
N GLY A 186 5.92 17.72 -7.92
CA GLY A 186 4.59 17.15 -8.12
C GLY A 186 4.39 16.53 -9.50
N GLU A 187 3.20 15.98 -9.76
CA GLU A 187 2.95 15.18 -10.97
C GLU A 187 3.19 15.94 -12.28
N LEU A 188 2.84 17.23 -12.33
CA LEU A 188 3.01 18.05 -13.54
C LEU A 188 4.48 18.21 -13.96
N HIS A 189 5.41 18.23 -13.01
CA HIS A 189 6.83 18.42 -13.27
C HIS A 189 7.59 17.09 -13.32
N ALA A 190 7.27 16.20 -12.38
CA ALA A 190 8.00 14.95 -12.17
C ALA A 190 7.41 13.77 -12.97
N ILE A 191 6.34 13.93 -13.75
CA ILE A 191 5.81 12.86 -14.61
C ILE A 191 5.72 13.35 -16.05
N ARG A 192 6.44 12.69 -16.96
CA ARG A 192 6.45 13.05 -18.38
C ARG A 192 6.23 11.84 -19.27
N ASN A 193 5.49 12.06 -20.35
CA ASN A 193 5.35 11.11 -21.46
C ASN A 193 6.49 11.39 -22.45
N VAL A 194 7.56 10.62 -22.39
CA VAL A 194 8.77 10.81 -23.23
C VAL A 194 8.56 10.12 -24.58
N PRO A 195 8.82 10.80 -25.71
CA PRO A 195 8.83 10.16 -27.02
C PRO A 195 9.83 9.02 -27.08
N MET A 196 9.42 7.91 -27.68
CA MET A 196 10.25 6.72 -27.87
C MET A 196 10.57 6.56 -29.35
N ASP A 197 11.80 6.14 -29.65
CA ASP A 197 12.33 6.03 -31.01
C ASP A 197 13.16 4.75 -31.19
N ARG A 198 13.14 4.23 -32.41
CA ARG A 198 14.10 3.23 -32.88
C ARG A 198 14.66 3.67 -34.22
N ASP A 199 15.92 4.09 -34.23
CA ASP A 199 16.66 4.41 -35.45
C ASP A 199 15.90 5.42 -36.35
N GLY A 200 15.29 6.45 -35.74
CA GLY A 200 14.49 7.48 -36.42
C GLY A 200 13.02 7.10 -36.67
N HIS A 201 12.57 5.93 -36.22
CA HIS A 201 11.18 5.50 -36.31
C HIS A 201 10.45 5.70 -34.98
N PRO A 202 9.44 6.60 -34.92
CA PRO A 202 8.67 6.83 -33.70
C PRO A 202 7.93 5.57 -33.22
N LEU A 203 8.10 5.22 -31.94
CA LEU A 203 7.45 4.07 -31.30
C LEU A 203 6.27 4.46 -30.40
N GLY A 204 6.01 5.76 -30.25
CA GLY A 204 4.98 6.30 -29.35
C GLY A 204 5.59 7.04 -28.17
N ARG A 205 4.90 7.05 -27.02
CA ARG A 205 5.33 7.76 -25.82
C ARG A 205 5.26 6.84 -24.60
N GLN A 206 6.27 6.91 -23.74
CA GLN A 206 6.34 6.16 -22.50
C GLN A 206 6.28 7.12 -21.31
N ARG A 207 5.46 6.78 -20.31
CA ARG A 207 5.40 7.52 -19.05
C ARG A 207 6.61 7.19 -18.17
N PHE A 208 7.30 8.22 -17.72
CA PHE A 208 8.42 8.15 -16.77
C PHE A 208 8.20 9.11 -15.59
N HIS A 209 8.76 8.75 -14.44
CA HIS A 209 8.97 9.69 -13.34
C HIS A 209 10.34 10.33 -13.50
N MET A 210 10.43 11.65 -13.43
CA MET A 210 11.58 12.44 -13.86
C MET A 210 12.28 13.05 -12.64
N THR A 211 13.62 13.06 -12.64
CA THR A 211 14.43 13.81 -11.66
C THR A 211 14.93 15.13 -12.23
N SER A 212 15.10 15.20 -13.54
CA SER A 212 15.54 16.38 -14.29
C SER A 212 14.85 16.41 -15.67
N GLU A 213 15.30 17.28 -16.58
CA GLU A 213 14.81 17.35 -17.96
C GLU A 213 15.14 16.09 -18.79
N ASN A 214 16.24 15.40 -18.52
CA ASN A 214 16.71 14.25 -19.30
C ASN A 214 16.96 12.99 -18.45
N GLU A 215 16.70 13.02 -17.14
CA GLU A 215 16.87 11.86 -16.25
C GLU A 215 15.57 11.47 -15.57
N ALA A 216 15.38 10.16 -15.41
CA ALA A 216 14.22 9.55 -14.77
C ALA A 216 14.60 8.77 -13.51
N PHE A 217 13.60 8.37 -12.71
CA PHE A 217 13.79 7.45 -11.60
C PHE A 217 12.74 6.33 -11.57
N ARG A 218 13.09 5.23 -10.89
CA ARG A 218 12.22 4.10 -10.59
C ARG A 218 12.47 3.59 -9.17
N ILE A 219 11.43 3.62 -8.34
CA ILE A 219 11.45 2.97 -7.03
C ILE A 219 10.93 1.53 -7.18
N THR A 220 11.66 0.57 -6.62
CA THR A 220 11.32 -0.86 -6.65
C THR A 220 11.61 -1.54 -5.32
N ALA A 221 10.96 -2.67 -5.05
CA ALA A 221 11.13 -3.49 -3.84
C ALA A 221 11.63 -4.91 -4.19
N LEU A 222 12.36 -5.06 -5.30
CA LEU A 222 12.90 -6.35 -5.75
C LEU A 222 13.92 -6.92 -4.75
N THR A 223 13.69 -8.17 -4.34
CA THR A 223 14.63 -8.95 -3.52
C THR A 223 15.48 -9.92 -4.34
N LYS A 224 15.08 -10.17 -5.60
CA LYS A 224 15.75 -11.03 -6.58
C LYS A 224 15.62 -10.41 -7.97
N GLY A 225 16.43 -10.86 -8.93
CA GLY A 225 16.33 -10.41 -10.33
C GLY A 225 16.77 -8.96 -10.59
N LEU A 226 17.57 -8.38 -9.71
CA LEU A 226 18.00 -6.98 -9.82
C LEU A 226 18.75 -6.70 -11.14
N ASP A 227 19.60 -7.63 -11.56
CA ASP A 227 20.38 -7.46 -12.80
C ASP A 227 19.53 -7.60 -14.07
N GLU A 228 18.54 -8.48 -14.07
CA GLU A 228 17.57 -8.62 -15.17
C GLU A 228 16.70 -7.37 -15.29
N TYR A 229 16.21 -6.85 -14.15
CA TYR A 229 15.44 -5.61 -14.10
C TYR A 229 16.29 -4.43 -14.61
N ARG A 230 17.53 -4.32 -14.15
CA ARG A 230 18.48 -3.30 -14.63
C ARG A 230 18.76 -3.43 -16.13
N SER A 231 18.94 -4.65 -16.63
CA SER A 231 19.12 -4.92 -18.06
C SER A 231 17.92 -4.43 -18.87
N SER A 232 16.71 -4.67 -18.36
CA SER A 232 15.46 -4.21 -18.97
C SER A 232 15.35 -2.67 -18.99
N LEU A 233 15.71 -1.99 -17.89
CA LEU A 233 15.75 -0.53 -17.85
C LEU A 233 16.76 0.05 -18.85
N ARG A 234 17.94 -0.55 -18.99
CA ARG A 234 18.94 -0.12 -20.00
C ARG A 234 18.44 -0.31 -21.42
N LYS A 235 17.75 -1.42 -21.71
CA LYS A 235 17.14 -1.65 -23.03
C LYS A 235 16.08 -0.60 -23.32
N LEU A 236 15.21 -0.28 -22.36
CA LEU A 236 14.20 0.77 -22.49
C LEU A 236 14.83 2.16 -22.71
N LEU A 237 15.88 2.49 -21.94
CA LEU A 237 16.58 3.77 -22.02
C LEU A 237 17.13 4.06 -23.42
N ARG A 238 17.67 3.04 -24.12
CA ARG A 238 18.21 3.15 -25.49
C ARG A 238 17.20 3.65 -26.52
N HIS A 239 15.91 3.52 -26.23
CA HIS A 239 14.82 3.93 -27.12
C HIS A 239 14.21 5.27 -26.71
N SER A 240 14.84 6.02 -25.80
CA SER A 240 14.34 7.29 -25.30
C SER A 240 15.40 8.38 -25.44
N ALA A 241 14.98 9.65 -25.36
CA ALA A 241 15.89 10.79 -25.29
C ALA A 241 16.54 10.98 -23.90
N LEU A 242 16.31 10.07 -22.95
CA LEU A 242 16.83 10.18 -21.59
C LEU A 242 18.30 9.73 -21.52
N THR A 243 19.06 10.35 -20.62
CA THR A 243 20.47 10.03 -20.36
C THR A 243 20.62 8.98 -19.26
N ALA A 244 19.70 8.92 -18.29
CA ALA A 244 19.73 7.99 -17.17
C ALA A 244 18.35 7.63 -16.61
N ILE A 245 18.28 6.47 -15.94
CA ILE A 245 17.19 6.07 -15.06
C ILE A 245 17.81 5.62 -13.73
N HIS A 246 17.45 6.33 -12.65
CA HIS A 246 17.94 6.13 -11.29
C HIS A 246 17.06 5.17 -10.47
#